data_AF-A0A965BHA0-F1
#
_entry.id   AF-A0A965BHA0-F1
#
_cell.length_a   1.000
_cell.length_b   1.000
_cell.length_c   1.000
_cell.angle_alpha   90.00
_cell.angle_beta   90.00
_cell.angle_gamma   90.00
#
_symmetry.space_group_name_H-M   'P 1'
#
loop_
_entity.id
_entity.type
_entity.pdbx_description
1 polymer ?
#
loop_
_entity_poly.entity_id
_entity_poly.type
_entity_poly.pdbx_seq_one_letter_code
_entity_poly.pdbx_strand_id
1 'polypeptide(L)'
;GDPVALARRHAGRVWHVHVKDVSAAVLAQVRAEGLAYPDAIGAGGFVPVGDGLVDFPALVAELRQAGFDGWYVLEQDVRLGPPWPEQSPRENAVRSREYLLRQLGSGA
;
A
#
# COMPACT_ATOMS: atom_id res chain seq x y z
N GLY A 1 0.80 2.28 -12.81
CA GLY A 1 -0.60 2.14 -13.21
C GLY A 1 -1.48 2.87 -12.22
N ASP A 2 -2.79 2.90 -12.46
CA ASP A 2 -3.78 3.50 -11.55
C ASP A 2 -4.61 2.36 -10.91
N PRO A 3 -4.47 2.11 -9.59
CA PRO A 3 -5.19 1.04 -8.90
C PRO A 3 -6.70 1.34 -8.78
N VAL A 4 -7.11 2.60 -8.69
CA VAL A 4 -8.52 3.00 -8.61
C VAL A 4 -9.21 2.70 -9.93
N ALA A 5 -8.58 3.06 -11.05
CA ALA A 5 -9.10 2.72 -12.37
C ALA A 5 -9.16 1.21 -12.63
N LEU A 6 -8.23 0.44 -12.06
CA LEU A 6 -8.27 -1.02 -12.14
C LEU A 6 -9.43 -1.60 -11.33
N ALA A 7 -9.64 -1.12 -10.10
CA ALA A 7 -10.76 -1.52 -9.26
C ALA A 7 -12.09 -1.17 -9.94
N ARG A 8 -12.28 0.05 -10.45
CA ARG A 8 -13.50 0.44 -11.18
C ARG A 8 -13.84 -0.51 -12.34
N ARG A 9 -12.83 -1.01 -13.07
CA ARG A 9 -13.06 -1.91 -14.20
C ARG A 9 -13.31 -3.37 -13.80
N HIS A 10 -12.76 -3.82 -12.68
CA HIS A 10 -12.65 -5.24 -12.37
C HIS A 10 -13.00 -5.63 -10.93
N ALA A 11 -13.60 -4.74 -10.13
CA ALA A 11 -13.89 -4.97 -8.71
C ALA A 11 -14.71 -6.25 -8.46
N GLY A 12 -15.65 -6.60 -9.35
CA GLY A 12 -16.42 -7.85 -9.27
C GLY A 12 -15.59 -9.14 -9.42
N ARG A 13 -14.28 -9.04 -9.71
CA ARG A 13 -13.33 -10.16 -9.77
C ARG A 13 -12.29 -10.10 -8.64
N VAL A 14 -12.38 -9.15 -7.73
CA VAL A 14 -11.43 -9.00 -6.61
C VAL A 14 -11.90 -9.84 -5.45
N TRP A 15 -11.05 -10.77 -4.99
CA TRP A 15 -11.33 -11.67 -3.86
C TRP A 15 -10.48 -11.32 -2.63
N HIS A 16 -9.34 -10.65 -2.85
CA HIS A 16 -8.38 -10.34 -1.82
C HIS A 16 -7.58 -9.10 -2.21
N VAL A 17 -7.30 -8.21 -1.25
CA VAL A 17 -6.56 -6.97 -1.48
C VAL A 17 -5.31 -6.93 -0.60
N HIS A 18 -4.14 -6.93 -1.23
CA HIS A 18 -2.90 -6.61 -0.54
C HIS A 18 -2.71 -5.09 -0.54
N VAL A 19 -2.62 -4.51 0.64
CA VAL A 19 -2.55 -3.07 0.87
C VAL A 19 -1.08 -2.72 1.10
N LYS A 20 -0.45 -2.21 0.03
CA LYS A 20 0.92 -1.69 0.00
C LYS A 20 0.88 -0.25 -0.49
N ASP A 21 1.72 0.60 0.08
CA ASP A 21 1.90 1.97 -0.39
C ASP A 21 3.35 2.22 -0.78
N VAL A 22 3.57 3.18 -1.68
CA VAL A 22 4.85 3.38 -2.38
C VAL A 22 5.35 4.81 -2.26
N SER A 23 6.63 4.96 -1.96
CA SER A 23 7.32 6.25 -1.94
C SER A 23 7.41 6.84 -3.34
N ALA A 24 6.90 8.06 -3.53
CA ALA A 24 7.00 8.78 -4.79
C ALA A 24 8.45 9.02 -5.23
N ALA A 25 9.31 9.37 -4.28
CA ALA A 25 10.71 9.67 -4.52
C ALA A 25 11.46 8.42 -5.00
N VAL A 26 11.30 7.30 -4.29
CA VAL A 26 11.97 6.05 -4.66
C VAL A 26 11.40 5.49 -5.97
N LEU A 27 10.08 5.59 -6.20
CA LEU A 27 9.49 5.18 -7.48
C LEU A 27 10.03 6.02 -8.65
N ALA A 28 10.25 7.31 -8.47
CA ALA A 28 10.89 8.16 -9.47
C ALA A 28 12.32 7.70 -9.74
N GLN A 29 13.08 7.37 -8.69
CA GLN A 29 14.44 6.84 -8.81
C GLN A 29 14.46 5.50 -9.55
N VAL A 30 13.59 4.55 -9.20
CA VAL A 30 13.44 3.26 -9.91
C VAL A 30 13.22 3.46 -11.40
N ARG A 31 12.39 4.44 -11.79
CA ARG A 31 12.11 4.74 -13.20
C ARG A 31 13.28 5.41 -13.92
N ALA A 32 14.01 6.27 -13.23
CA ALA A 32 15.15 6.99 -13.80
C ALA A 32 16.39 6.09 -13.95
N GLU A 33 16.64 5.24 -12.97
CA GLU A 33 17.89 4.49 -12.82
C GLU A 33 17.73 2.98 -13.11
N GLY A 34 16.51 2.48 -13.23
CA GLY A 34 16.26 1.06 -13.47
C GLY A 34 16.63 0.17 -12.28
N LEU A 35 16.43 0.66 -11.05
CA LEU A 35 16.79 -0.08 -9.84
C LEU A 35 16.13 -1.46 -9.79
N ALA A 36 16.89 -2.46 -9.35
CA ALA A 36 16.34 -3.77 -9.07
C ALA A 36 15.42 -3.73 -7.83
N TYR A 37 14.49 -4.68 -7.76
CA TYR A 37 13.50 -4.74 -6.68
C TYR A 37 14.10 -4.76 -5.26
N PRO A 38 15.16 -5.54 -4.95
CA PRO A 38 15.76 -5.52 -3.61
C PRO A 38 16.41 -4.18 -3.26
N ASP A 39 16.90 -3.45 -4.26
CA ASP A 39 17.53 -2.14 -4.08
C ASP A 39 16.45 -1.07 -3.83
N ALA A 40 15.33 -1.14 -4.56
CA ALA A 40 14.17 -0.29 -4.30
C ALA A 40 13.63 -0.50 -2.87
N ILE A 41 13.55 -1.75 -2.39
CA ILE A 41 13.18 -2.04 -0.98
C ILE A 41 14.22 -1.45 -0.02
N GLY A 42 15.51 -1.63 -0.31
CA GLY A 42 16.60 -1.08 0.50
C GLY A 42 16.60 0.45 0.58
N ALA A 43 16.10 1.11 -0.47
CA ALA A 43 15.93 2.55 -0.53
C ALA A 43 14.63 3.04 0.14
N GLY A 44 13.83 2.16 0.75
CA GLY A 44 12.56 2.55 1.38
C GLY A 44 11.41 2.73 0.40
N GLY A 45 11.38 1.94 -0.68
CA GLY A 45 10.35 2.03 -1.72
C GLY A 45 8.92 1.82 -1.22
N PHE A 46 8.73 0.98 -0.19
CA PHE A 46 7.43 0.76 0.44
C PHE A 46 7.33 1.45 1.78
N VAL A 47 6.32 2.29 1.93
CA VAL A 47 6.10 3.16 3.11
C VAL A 47 4.85 2.74 3.86
N PRO A 48 4.65 3.19 5.11
CA PRO A 48 3.39 2.99 5.81
C PRO A 48 2.20 3.46 4.97
N VAL A 49 1.10 2.71 5.01
CA VAL A 49 -0.11 2.98 4.22
C VAL A 49 -0.67 4.34 4.59
N GLY A 50 -0.79 5.23 3.59
CA GLY A 50 -1.23 6.61 3.77
C GLY A 50 -0.11 7.65 3.71
N ASP A 51 1.16 7.23 3.71
CA ASP A 51 2.33 8.11 3.54
C ASP A 51 2.82 8.14 2.08
N GLY A 52 2.24 7.33 1.18
CA GLY A 52 2.68 7.18 -0.20
C GLY A 52 1.74 7.77 -1.24
N LEU A 53 1.59 7.06 -2.36
CA LEU A 53 0.96 7.55 -3.58
C LEU A 53 -0.43 6.99 -3.86
N VAL A 54 -0.83 5.91 -3.18
CA VAL A 54 -2.10 5.25 -3.50
C VAL A 54 -3.28 5.99 -2.87
N ASP A 55 -4.28 6.32 -3.69
CA ASP A 55 -5.57 6.86 -3.23
C ASP A 55 -6.44 5.72 -2.64
N PHE A 56 -6.14 5.35 -1.41
CA PHE A 56 -6.91 4.33 -0.68
C PHE A 56 -8.37 4.72 -0.43
N PRO A 57 -8.73 5.98 -0.10
CA PRO A 57 -10.13 6.37 -0.01
C PRO A 57 -10.93 6.04 -1.27
N ALA A 58 -10.41 6.41 -2.45
CA ALA A 58 -11.08 6.10 -3.71
C ALA A 58 -11.08 4.59 -4.01
N LEU A 59 -9.97 3.89 -3.78
CA LEU A 59 -9.87 2.45 -3.97
C LEU A 59 -10.91 1.68 -3.13
N VAL A 60 -11.01 2.00 -1.84
CA VAL A 60 -11.97 1.39 -0.92
C VAL A 60 -13.40 1.70 -1.35
N ALA A 61 -13.68 2.93 -1.79
CA ALA A 61 -15.01 3.30 -2.30
C ALA A 61 -15.42 2.47 -3.51
N GLU A 62 -14.55 2.31 -4.51
CA GLU A 62 -14.82 1.52 -5.72
C GLU A 62 -15.07 0.03 -5.38
N LEU A 63 -14.25 -0.55 -4.50
CA LEU A 63 -14.41 -1.94 -4.07
C LEU A 63 -15.73 -2.14 -3.31
N ARG A 64 -16.09 -1.21 -2.42
CA ARG A 64 -17.35 -1.28 -1.67
C ARG A 64 -18.58 -1.10 -2.55
N GLN A 65 -18.54 -0.18 -3.50
CA GLN A 65 -19.63 0.00 -4.47
C GLN A 65 -19.89 -1.27 -5.28
N ALA A 66 -18.85 -2.08 -5.52
CA ALA A 66 -18.96 -3.39 -6.16
C ALA A 66 -19.34 -4.54 -5.21
N GLY A 67 -19.58 -4.26 -3.92
CA GLY A 67 -19.96 -5.26 -2.92
C GLY A 67 -18.81 -6.12 -2.39
N PHE A 68 -17.56 -5.65 -2.47
CA PHE A 68 -16.42 -6.38 -1.90
C PHE A 68 -16.52 -6.52 -0.38
N ASP A 69 -16.50 -7.76 0.09
CA ASP A 69 -16.58 -8.18 1.50
C ASP A 69 -15.37 -9.04 1.94
N GLY A 70 -14.35 -9.11 1.09
CA GLY A 70 -13.15 -9.91 1.32
C GLY A 70 -12.11 -9.26 2.22
N TRP A 71 -10.94 -9.89 2.30
CA TRP A 71 -9.86 -9.45 3.18
C TRP A 71 -9.03 -8.31 2.59
N TYR A 72 -8.63 -7.40 3.47
CA TYR A 72 -7.53 -6.47 3.25
C TYR A 72 -6.33 -6.93 4.08
N VAL A 73 -5.24 -7.30 3.43
CA VAL A 73 -4.00 -7.67 4.09
C VAL A 73 -3.01 -6.52 3.98
N LEU A 74 -2.67 -5.93 5.12
CA LEU A 74 -1.59 -4.96 5.21
C LEU A 74 -0.26 -5.67 4.97
N GLU A 75 0.49 -5.19 4.00
CA GLU A 75 1.78 -5.75 3.64
C GLU A 75 2.77 -4.61 3.40
N GLN A 76 3.98 -4.72 3.95
CA GLN A 76 5.06 -3.78 3.68
C GLN A 76 6.36 -4.57 3.49
N ASP A 77 7.00 -4.40 2.33
CA ASP A 77 8.35 -4.94 2.13
C ASP A 77 9.35 -4.00 2.78
N VAL A 78 10.14 -4.53 3.70
CA VAL A 78 11.18 -3.77 4.40
C VAL A 78 12.45 -4.60 4.46
N ARG A 79 13.59 -3.97 4.16
CA ARG A 79 14.89 -4.59 4.39
C ARG A 79 15.17 -4.57 5.89
N LEU A 80 15.36 -5.74 6.47
CA LEU A 80 15.85 -5.88 7.84
C LEU A 80 17.38 -6.03 7.82
N GLY A 81 18.06 -5.34 8.73
CA GLY A 81 19.51 -5.31 8.84
C GLY A 81 20.08 -3.88 8.73
N PRO A 82 21.39 -3.69 8.99
CA PRO A 82 22.01 -2.37 8.89
C PRO A 82 21.98 -1.77 7.47
N PRO A 83 21.71 -0.46 7.32
CA PRO A 83 21.15 0.40 8.36
C PRO A 83 19.71 -0.01 8.68
N TRP A 84 19.40 -0.14 9.97
CA TRP A 84 18.05 -0.48 10.40
C TRP A 84 17.08 0.63 9.99
N PRO A 85 15.83 0.29 9.64
CA PRO A 85 14.83 1.32 9.37
C PRO A 85 14.61 2.17 10.62
N GLU A 86 14.39 3.48 10.42
CA GLU A 86 14.16 4.43 11.51
C GLU A 86 12.94 4.06 12.36
N GLN A 87 11.89 3.53 11.71
CA GLN A 87 10.68 3.02 12.35
C GLN A 87 10.65 1.49 12.30
N SER A 88 10.25 0.86 13.40
CA SER A 88 10.15 -0.60 13.44
C SER A 88 8.99 -1.10 12.55
N PRO A 89 9.07 -2.35 12.04
CA PRO A 89 7.96 -2.96 11.31
C PRO A 89 6.64 -2.95 12.10
N ARG A 90 6.71 -3.07 13.42
CA ARG A 90 5.53 -3.02 14.30
C ARG A 90 4.88 -1.63 14.29
N GLU A 91 5.66 -0.57 14.41
CA GLU A 91 5.14 0.80 14.39
C GLU A 91 4.50 1.14 13.05
N ASN A 92 5.16 0.77 11.95
CA ASN A 92 4.62 0.94 10.60
C ASN A 92 3.30 0.19 10.42
N ALA A 93 3.20 -1.05 10.92
CA ALA A 93 1.99 -1.85 10.85
C ALA A 93 0.83 -1.22 11.64
N VAL A 94 1.09 -0.71 12.85
CA VAL A 94 0.08 -0.01 13.66
C VAL A 94 -0.43 1.24 12.92
N ARG A 95 0.47 2.10 12.43
CA ARG A 95 0.10 3.32 11.67
C ARG A 95 -0.73 2.99 10.43
N SER A 96 -0.27 2.01 9.64
CA SER A 96 -0.95 1.56 8.42
C SER A 96 -2.35 1.03 8.71
N ARG A 97 -2.50 0.25 9.80
CA ARG A 97 -3.78 -0.29 10.24
C ARG A 97 -4.74 0.82 10.66
N GLU A 98 -4.29 1.76 11.47
CA GLU A 98 -5.11 2.89 11.90
C GLU A 98 -5.57 3.73 10.70
N TYR A 99 -4.67 3.99 9.74
CA TYR A 99 -5.03 4.69 8.52
C TYR A 99 -6.09 3.94 7.70
N LEU A 100 -5.88 2.64 7.45
CA LEU A 100 -6.80 1.85 6.65
C LEU A 100 -8.18 1.71 7.30
N LEU A 101 -8.24 1.51 8.62
CA LEU A 101 -9.51 1.44 9.34
C LEU A 101 -10.33 2.72 9.24
N ARG A 102 -9.68 3.90 9.18
CA ARG A 102 -10.40 5.16 8.93
C ARG A 102 -11.06 5.18 7.55
N GLN A 103 -10.44 4.57 6.54
CA GLN A 103 -11.01 4.50 5.18
C GLN A 103 -12.14 3.48 5.10
N LEU A 104 -12.04 2.39 5.87
CA LEU A 104 -13.08 1.37 5.98
C LEU A 104 -14.28 1.82 6.86
N GLY A 105 -14.14 2.83 7.72
CA GLY A 105 -15.23 3.30 8.56
C GLY A 105 -15.70 2.28 9.62
N SER A 106 -16.57 2.72 10.53
CA SER A 106 -17.00 2.00 11.75
C SER A 106 -17.99 0.84 11.54
N GLY A 107 -17.89 0.13 10.41
CA GLY A 107 -18.74 -1.03 10.08
C GLY A 107 -17.98 -2.23 9.54
N ALA A 108 -16.67 -2.30 9.79
CA ALA A 108 -15.86 -3.50 9.53
C ALA A 108 -15.85 -4.42 10.75
#